data_AF-A0A928FP38-F1
#
_entry.id   AF-A0A928FP38-F1
#
_cell.length_a   1.000
_cell.length_b   1.000
_cell.length_c   1.000
_cell.angle_alpha   90.00
_cell.angle_beta   90.00
_cell.angle_gamma   90.00
#
_symmetry.space_group_name_H-M   'P 1'
#
loop_
_entity.id
_entity.type
_entity.pdbx_description
1 polymer ?
#
loop_
_entity_poly.entity_id
_entity_poly.type
_entity_poly.pdbx_seq_one_letter_code
_entity_poly.pdbx_strand_id
1 'polypeptide(L)'
;MKTNVAIIGGGIGGLMAAYQLKVNKPGINVTIIERGFELEKRHCPAGHNKACVHCKVCSITGGYAGAGAFSDGKFNLGTAYGGYMGEELGERMAMKYINGVDDVLKSFSDDYPELYRSSEELKLKCLQNNLRLLDMNV
;
A
#
# COMPACT_ATOMS: atom_id res chain seq x y z
N MET A 1 10.32 20.91 18.57
CA MET A 1 9.03 20.81 17.86
C MET A 1 7.95 20.39 18.85
N LYS A 2 6.76 21.00 18.81
CA LYS A 2 5.62 20.56 19.63
C LYS A 2 4.77 19.60 18.80
N THR A 3 4.91 18.31 19.07
CA THR A 3 4.21 17.23 18.34
C THR A 3 3.05 16.74 19.19
N ASN A 4 1.86 16.58 18.59
CA ASN A 4 0.72 15.94 19.24
C ASN A 4 0.72 14.43 19.01
N VAL A 5 1.07 14.00 17.79
CA VAL A 5 1.11 12.59 17.39
C VAL A 5 2.41 12.31 16.65
N ALA A 6 3.15 11.32 17.12
CA ALA A 6 4.33 10.80 16.42
C ALA A 6 3.97 9.46 15.75
N ILE A 7 4.32 9.33 14.48
CA ILE A 7 4.13 8.11 13.69
C ILE A 7 5.51 7.57 13.35
N ILE A 8 5.77 6.31 13.71
CA ILE A 8 7.04 5.62 13.39
C ILE A 8 6.80 4.81 12.11
N GLY A 9 7.49 5.17 11.03
CA GLY A 9 7.37 4.56 9.71
C GLY A 9 6.70 5.51 8.70
N GLY A 10 7.43 5.84 7.63
CA GLY A 10 6.99 6.70 6.52
C GLY A 10 6.41 5.93 5.34
N GLY A 11 5.99 4.68 5.53
CA GLY A 11 5.28 3.89 4.52
C GLY A 11 3.82 4.34 4.32
N ILE A 12 3.13 3.75 3.35
CA ILE A 12 1.75 4.13 2.98
C ILE A 12 0.79 4.13 4.18
N GLY A 13 0.89 3.17 5.10
CA GLY A 13 0.06 3.13 6.31
C GLY A 13 0.29 4.33 7.22
N GLY A 14 1.55 4.75 7.42
CA GLY A 14 1.89 5.93 8.22
C GLY A 14 1.48 7.23 7.54
N LEU A 15 1.66 7.31 6.21
CA LEU A 15 1.23 8.46 5.41
C LEU A 15 -0.30 8.62 5.42
N MET A 16 -1.06 7.54 5.22
CA MET A 16 -2.52 7.56 5.25
C MET A 16 -3.06 7.88 6.64
N ALA A 17 -2.43 7.36 7.70
CA ALA A 17 -2.78 7.72 9.07
C ALA A 17 -2.57 9.23 9.33
N ALA A 18 -1.43 9.77 8.90
CA ALA A 18 -1.15 11.21 9.01
C ALA A 18 -2.13 12.05 8.20
N TYR A 19 -2.43 11.63 6.97
CA TYR A 19 -3.40 12.28 6.10
C TYR A 19 -4.78 12.34 6.77
N GLN A 20 -5.29 11.21 7.24
CA GLN A 20 -6.61 11.14 7.87
C GLN A 20 -6.70 11.97 9.16
N LEU A 21 -5.62 12.02 9.95
CA LEU A 21 -5.53 12.90 11.12
C LEU A 21 -5.60 14.38 10.71
N LYS A 22 -4.90 14.77 9.64
CA LYS A 22 -4.90 16.15 9.14
C LYS A 22 -6.24 16.55 8.53
N VAL A 23 -6.92 15.65 7.83
CA VAL A 23 -8.28 15.88 7.31
C VAL A 23 -9.28 16.07 8.45
N ASN A 24 -9.27 15.18 9.45
CA ASN A 24 -10.25 15.24 10.56
C ASN A 24 -9.94 16.34 11.58
N LYS A 25 -8.67 16.71 11.74
CA LYS A 25 -8.22 17.73 12.70
C LYS A 25 -7.08 18.57 12.11
N PRO A 26 -7.37 19.56 11.26
CA PRO A 26 -6.35 20.36 10.58
C PRO A 26 -5.31 21.02 11.50
N GLY A 27 -5.68 21.36 12.72
CA GLY A 27 -4.77 21.94 13.73
C GLY A 27 -3.87 20.95 14.45
N ILE A 28 -3.95 19.64 14.18
CA ILE A 28 -3.09 18.63 14.83
C ILE A 28 -1.67 18.67 14.26
N ASN A 29 -0.68 18.68 15.15
CA ASN A 29 0.73 18.59 14.77
C ASN A 29 1.16 17.12 14.74
N VAL A 30 1.37 16.59 13.54
CA VAL A 30 1.84 15.22 13.30
C VAL A 30 3.31 15.25 12.92
N THR A 31 4.09 14.31 13.44
CA THR A 31 5.47 14.08 13.03
C THR A 31 5.63 12.64 12.60
N ILE A 32 6.14 12.42 11.39
CA ILE A 32 6.47 11.09 10.86
C ILE A 32 7.98 10.90 10.97
N ILE A 33 8.40 9.79 11.56
CA ILE A 33 9.81 9.44 11.74
C ILE A 33 10.07 8.18 10.93
N GLU A 34 10.96 8.29 9.94
CA GLU A 34 11.35 7.18 9.06
C GLU A 34 12.85 6.90 9.22
N ARG A 35 13.20 5.61 9.33
CA ARG A 35 14.58 5.16 9.51
C ARG A 35 15.40 5.22 8.22
N GLY A 36 14.75 5.02 7.09
CA GLY A 36 15.36 5.05 5.77
C GLY A 36 15.50 6.45 5.20
N PHE A 37 15.64 6.51 3.89
CA PHE A 37 15.98 7.73 3.16
C PHE A 37 14.75 8.37 2.51
N GLU A 38 14.85 9.65 2.18
CA GLU A 38 13.97 10.32 1.22
C GLU A 38 14.04 9.65 -0.15
N LEU A 39 12.97 9.77 -0.94
CA LEU A 39 12.75 8.95 -2.14
C LEU A 39 13.91 9.07 -3.15
N GLU A 40 14.41 10.28 -3.36
CA GLU A 40 15.50 10.63 -4.28
C GLU A 40 16.83 9.97 -3.90
N LYS A 41 17.01 9.65 -2.61
CA LYS A 41 18.20 8.99 -2.07
C LYS A 41 18.00 7.48 -1.89
N ARG A 42 16.82 6.93 -2.21
CA ARG A 42 16.58 5.49 -2.13
C ARG A 42 17.17 4.78 -3.35
N HIS A 43 18.39 4.26 -3.22
CA HIS A 43 19.03 3.45 -4.24
C HIS A 43 19.31 2.02 -3.74
N CYS A 44 18.91 1.01 -4.49
CA CYS A 44 19.24 -0.39 -4.20
C CYS A 44 20.38 -0.88 -5.12
N PRO A 45 21.56 -1.22 -4.57
CA PRO A 45 22.69 -1.72 -5.37
C PRO A 45 22.39 -3.03 -6.12
N ALA A 46 21.39 -3.79 -5.66
CA ALA A 46 20.99 -5.05 -6.29
C ALA A 46 20.48 -4.87 -7.72
N GLY A 47 19.95 -3.69 -8.08
CA GLY A 47 19.57 -3.39 -9.47
C GLY A 47 20.73 -3.47 -10.46
N HIS A 48 21.96 -3.19 -9.99
CA HIS A 48 23.19 -3.27 -10.77
C HIS A 48 23.89 -4.63 -10.62
N ASN A 49 24.02 -5.09 -9.38
CA ASN A 49 24.82 -6.29 -9.06
C ASN A 49 24.04 -7.61 -9.22
N LYS A 50 22.74 -7.55 -9.57
CA LYS A 50 21.81 -8.69 -9.68
C LYS A 50 21.73 -9.60 -8.44
N ALA A 51 22.21 -9.12 -7.29
CA ALA A 51 22.20 -9.83 -6.02
C ALA A 51 21.95 -8.86 -4.85
N CYS A 52 21.21 -9.33 -3.85
CA CYS A 52 20.98 -8.57 -2.62
C CYS A 52 22.30 -8.46 -1.82
N VAL A 53 22.60 -7.24 -1.34
CA VAL A 53 23.82 -6.96 -0.54
C VAL A 53 23.53 -6.80 0.95
N HIS A 54 22.31 -7.13 1.40
CA HIS A 54 21.88 -7.08 2.80
C HIS A 54 22.21 -5.74 3.51
N CYS A 55 21.82 -4.63 2.89
CA CYS A 55 22.01 -3.29 3.44
C CYS A 55 21.51 -3.18 4.89
N LYS A 56 22.20 -2.40 5.73
CA LYS A 56 21.76 -2.09 7.10
C LYS A 56 20.34 -1.52 7.16
N VAL A 57 19.98 -0.68 6.17
CA VAL A 57 18.61 -0.26 5.88
C VAL A 57 18.36 -0.57 4.40
N CYS A 58 17.37 -1.40 4.11
CA CYS A 58 17.05 -1.77 2.74
C CYS A 58 16.33 -0.61 2.04
N SER A 59 16.93 -0.04 0.99
CA SER A 59 16.30 1.03 0.22
C SER A 59 15.00 0.59 -0.48
N ILE A 60 14.77 -0.72 -0.68
CA ILE A 60 13.52 -1.22 -1.28
C ILE A 60 12.37 -1.19 -0.26
N THR A 61 12.61 -1.60 0.97
CA THR A 61 11.52 -1.76 1.96
C THR A 61 11.47 -0.64 3.01
N GLY A 62 12.58 0.07 3.24
CA GLY A 62 12.70 1.18 4.19
C GLY A 62 12.99 2.51 3.51
N GLY A 63 12.47 3.59 4.10
CA GLY A 63 12.49 4.94 3.53
C GLY A 63 11.10 5.51 3.29
N TYR A 64 11.06 6.75 2.82
CA TYR A 64 9.82 7.47 2.53
C TYR A 64 8.98 6.73 1.48
N ALA A 65 7.67 6.56 1.74
CA ALA A 65 6.73 5.69 1.03
C ALA A 65 6.94 4.17 1.21
N GLY A 66 7.94 3.74 2.00
CA GLY A 66 8.14 2.33 2.39
C GLY A 66 8.30 1.39 1.19
N ALA A 67 7.84 0.14 1.32
CA ALA A 67 7.92 -0.84 0.24
C ALA A 67 7.14 -0.47 -1.03
N GLY A 68 6.10 0.36 -0.90
CA GLY A 68 5.26 0.78 -2.04
C GLY A 68 5.97 1.70 -3.03
N ALA A 69 7.07 2.36 -2.64
CA ALA A 69 7.80 3.27 -3.53
C ALA A 69 8.42 2.60 -4.76
N PHE A 70 8.70 1.29 -4.67
CA PHE A 70 9.29 0.50 -5.75
C PHE A 70 8.41 -0.69 -6.15
N SER A 71 7.11 -0.61 -5.86
CA SER A 71 6.13 -1.53 -6.42
C SER A 71 5.63 -1.03 -7.79
N ASP A 72 4.81 -1.83 -8.43
CA ASP A 72 4.06 -1.45 -9.63
C ASP A 72 2.85 -0.53 -9.33
N GLY A 73 2.66 -0.15 -8.07
CA GLY A 73 1.63 0.81 -7.66
C GLY A 73 0.18 0.33 -7.71
N LYS A 74 -0.07 -0.98 -7.92
CA LYS A 74 -1.44 -1.50 -8.02
C LYS A 74 -2.13 -1.57 -6.66
N PHE A 75 -3.42 -1.24 -6.62
CA PHE A 75 -4.20 -1.23 -5.39
C PHE A 75 -5.34 -2.24 -5.44
N ASN A 76 -5.30 -3.18 -4.50
CA ASN A 76 -6.25 -4.27 -4.40
C ASN A 76 -7.65 -3.77 -3.97
N LEU A 77 -8.64 -3.86 -4.85
CA LEU A 77 -10.04 -3.49 -4.57
C LEU A 77 -10.84 -4.71 -4.10
N GLY A 78 -10.42 -5.28 -2.98
CA GLY A 78 -11.08 -6.45 -2.40
C GLY A 78 -10.35 -7.01 -1.18
N THR A 79 -10.96 -8.03 -0.56
CA THR A 79 -10.43 -8.68 0.66
C THR A 79 -9.78 -10.04 0.37
N ALA A 80 -9.74 -10.46 -0.89
CA ALA A 80 -9.15 -11.74 -1.29
C ALA A 80 -7.63 -11.80 -1.08
N TYR A 81 -6.97 -10.64 -1.01
CA TYR A 81 -5.55 -10.46 -0.73
C TYR A 81 -5.32 -9.40 0.34
N GLY A 82 -4.20 -9.49 1.06
CA GLY A 82 -3.81 -8.49 2.06
C GLY A 82 -4.09 -8.87 3.51
N GLY A 83 -4.36 -10.15 3.79
CA GLY A 83 -4.52 -10.69 5.15
C GLY A 83 -5.98 -10.92 5.53
N TYR A 84 -6.28 -10.78 6.83
CA TYR A 84 -7.54 -11.24 7.43
C TYR A 84 -8.57 -10.11 7.65
N MET A 85 -8.37 -8.92 7.09
CA MET A 85 -9.22 -7.75 7.37
C MET A 85 -10.71 -8.01 7.05
N GLY A 86 -10.99 -8.73 5.96
CA GLY A 86 -12.37 -9.11 5.60
C GLY A 86 -13.01 -10.07 6.59
N GLU A 87 -12.22 -10.98 7.17
CA GLU A 87 -12.67 -11.97 8.16
C GLU A 87 -12.92 -11.29 9.52
N GLU A 88 -12.02 -10.39 9.93
CA GLU A 88 -12.07 -9.71 11.23
C GLU A 88 -13.14 -8.60 11.32
N LEU A 89 -13.30 -7.80 10.25
CA LEU A 89 -14.23 -6.66 10.24
C LEU A 89 -15.57 -6.98 9.58
N GLY A 90 -15.64 -8.09 8.85
CA GLY A 90 -16.71 -8.40 7.92
C GLY A 90 -16.59 -7.63 6.60
N GLU A 91 -17.04 -8.27 5.53
CA GLU A 91 -16.88 -7.80 4.14
C GLU A 91 -17.34 -6.35 3.93
N ARG A 92 -18.53 -6.00 4.44
CA ARG A 92 -19.09 -4.65 4.28
C ARG A 92 -18.20 -3.56 4.87
N MET A 93 -17.63 -3.80 6.06
CA MET A 93 -16.79 -2.80 6.72
C MET A 93 -15.40 -2.75 6.09
N ALA A 94 -14.83 -3.91 5.75
CA ALA A 94 -13.56 -3.98 5.03
C ALA A 94 -13.64 -3.24 3.68
N MET A 95 -14.67 -3.49 2.89
CA MET A 95 -14.88 -2.80 1.61
C MET A 95 -15.09 -1.30 1.78
N LYS A 96 -15.77 -0.85 2.84
CA LYS A 96 -15.88 0.58 3.17
C LYS A 96 -14.51 1.23 3.33
N TYR A 97 -13.58 0.58 4.03
CA TYR A 97 -12.23 1.12 4.23
C TYR A 97 -11.38 1.04 2.95
N ILE A 98 -11.48 -0.04 2.18
CA ILE A 98 -10.78 -0.19 0.90
C ILE A 98 -11.20 0.93 -0.06
N ASN A 99 -12.51 1.13 -0.24
CA ASN A 99 -13.03 2.20 -1.09
C ASN A 99 -12.64 3.58 -0.57
N GLY A 100 -12.58 3.78 0.75
CA GLY A 100 -12.10 5.04 1.33
C GLY A 100 -10.64 5.33 1.00
N VAL A 101 -9.77 4.31 0.96
CA VAL A 101 -8.37 4.47 0.51
C VAL A 101 -8.33 4.78 -0.99
N ASP A 102 -9.11 4.07 -1.80
CA ASP A 102 -9.22 4.28 -3.24
C ASP A 102 -9.68 5.72 -3.57
N ASP A 103 -10.67 6.25 -2.86
CA ASP A 103 -11.14 7.64 -3.00
C ASP A 103 -10.04 8.66 -2.66
N VAL A 104 -9.22 8.40 -1.64
CA VAL A 104 -8.08 9.26 -1.31
C VAL A 104 -7.04 9.20 -2.42
N LEU A 105 -6.67 8.01 -2.90
CA LEU A 105 -5.69 7.85 -3.97
C LEU A 105 -6.16 8.56 -5.25
N LYS A 106 -7.45 8.42 -5.59
CA LYS A 106 -8.09 9.14 -6.70
C LYS A 106 -7.95 10.65 -6.61
N SER A 107 -8.02 11.22 -5.40
CA SER A 107 -7.90 12.67 -5.23
C SER A 107 -6.52 13.23 -5.57
N PHE A 108 -5.51 12.36 -5.71
CA PHE A 108 -4.15 12.71 -6.09
C PHE A 108 -3.81 12.33 -7.54
N SER A 109 -4.75 11.75 -8.30
CA SER A 109 -4.57 11.37 -9.70
C SER A 109 -5.41 12.27 -10.61
N ASP A 110 -4.87 12.66 -11.76
CA ASP A 110 -5.61 13.42 -12.77
C ASP A 110 -6.71 12.54 -13.42
N ASP A 111 -6.39 11.27 -13.68
CA ASP A 111 -7.28 10.27 -14.28
C ASP A 111 -7.36 9.00 -13.43
N TYR A 112 -8.50 8.30 -13.50
CA TYR A 112 -8.63 6.99 -12.87
C TYR A 112 -7.81 5.95 -13.63
N PRO A 113 -6.92 5.18 -12.96
CA PRO A 113 -6.10 4.20 -13.63
C PRO A 113 -6.94 3.07 -14.25
N GLU A 114 -6.35 2.38 -15.23
CA GLU A 114 -6.95 1.18 -15.80
C GLU A 114 -7.19 0.13 -14.70
N LEU A 115 -8.41 -0.42 -14.69
CA LEU A 115 -8.79 -1.47 -13.75
C LEU A 115 -8.44 -2.85 -14.33
N TYR A 116 -7.54 -3.55 -13.67
CA TYR A 116 -7.17 -4.91 -14.04
C TYR A 116 -8.13 -5.90 -13.41
N ARG A 117 -8.52 -6.92 -14.18
CA ARG A 117 -9.41 -8.00 -13.75
C ARG A 117 -8.79 -9.35 -14.08
N SER A 118 -9.05 -10.34 -13.24
CA SER A 118 -8.61 -11.71 -13.53
C SER A 118 -9.29 -12.28 -14.78
N SER A 119 -8.57 -13.10 -15.54
CA SER A 119 -9.11 -13.79 -16.72
C SER A 119 -10.17 -14.84 -16.33
N GLU A 120 -11.35 -14.77 -16.97
CA GLU A 120 -12.42 -15.77 -16.82
C GLU A 120 -11.99 -17.17 -17.28
N GLU A 121 -11.16 -17.25 -18.33
CA GLU A 121 -10.60 -18.53 -18.80
C GLU A 121 -9.70 -19.15 -17.72
N LEU A 122 -8.86 -18.35 -17.07
CA LEU A 122 -8.02 -18.82 -15.97
C LEU A 122 -8.85 -19.22 -14.75
N LYS A 123 -9.90 -18.46 -14.40
CA LYS A 123 -10.83 -18.84 -13.33
C LYS A 123 -11.43 -20.22 -13.57
N LEU A 124 -11.94 -20.45 -14.79
CA LEU A 124 -12.50 -21.74 -15.18
C LEU A 124 -11.46 -22.85 -15.09
N LYS A 125 -10.25 -22.63 -15.61
CA LYS A 125 -9.16 -23.60 -15.55
C LYS A 125 -8.74 -23.94 -14.12
N CYS A 126 -8.70 -22.96 -13.22
CA CYS A 126 -8.45 -23.19 -11.80
C CYS A 126 -9.53 -24.10 -11.20
N LEU A 127 -10.81 -23.78 -11.41
CA LEU A 127 -11.93 -24.56 -10.89
C LEU A 127 -11.91 -26.01 -11.40
N GLN A 128 -11.63 -26.22 -12.69
CA GLN A 128 -11.50 -27.55 -13.29
C GLN A 128 -10.39 -28.41 -12.65
N ASN A 129 -9.38 -27.76 -12.06
CA ASN A 129 -8.25 -28.42 -11.40
C ASN A 129 -8.35 -28.37 -9.86
N ASN A 130 -9.54 -28.07 -9.32
CA ASN A 130 -9.77 -27.93 -7.87
C ASN A 130 -8.85 -26.89 -7.20
N LEU A 131 -8.49 -25.83 -7.93
CA LEU A 131 -7.75 -24.68 -7.45
C LEU A 131 -8.69 -23.50 -7.27
N ARG A 132 -8.48 -22.71 -6.22
CA ARG A 132 -9.16 -21.42 -6.02
C ARG A 132 -8.28 -20.30 -6.55
N LEU A 133 -8.74 -19.63 -7.62
CA LEU A 133 -8.17 -18.34 -7.97
C LEU A 133 -8.63 -17.32 -6.94
N LEU A 134 -7.68 -16.60 -6.34
CA LEU A 134 -8.01 -15.41 -5.57
C LEU A 134 -8.30 -14.29 -6.57
N ASP A 135 -9.59 -14.10 -6.84
CA ASP A 135 -10.10 -13.17 -7.83
C ASP A 135 -10.30 -11.77 -7.22
N MET A 136 -9.86 -10.74 -7.94
CA MET A 136 -9.92 -9.36 -7.47
C MET A 136 -9.74 -8.38 -8.62
N ASN A 137 -10.29 -7.18 -8.45
CA ASN A 137 -9.95 -6.03 -9.29
C ASN A 137 -8.76 -5.27 -8.68
N VAL A 138 -7.84 -4.82 -9.53
CA VAL A 138 -6.57 -4.19 -9.12
C VAL A 138 -6.24 -2.95 -9.93
#